data_AF-A0AAU8U1W3-F1
#
_entry.id   AF-A0AAU8U1W3-F1
#
_cell.length_a   1.000
_cell.length_b   1.000
_cell.length_c   1.000
_cell.angle_alpha   90.00
_cell.angle_beta   90.00
_cell.angle_gamma   90.00
#
_symmetry.space_group_name_H-M   'P 1'
#
loop_
_entity.id
_entity.type
_entity.pdbx_description
1 polymer ?
#
loop_
_entity_poly.entity_id
_entity_poly.type
_entity_poly.pdbx_seq_one_letter_code
_entity_poly.pdbx_strand_id
1 'polypeptide(L)'
;MQRLDQPSISSLAEAMGLDRSTLGRNLRVLEGEGLVQLVEGDDLRNRLVVLTETGQERLAAALPAWEAAQQKLIDKLGAEKRETLLALLDELA
;
A
#
# COMPACT_ATOMS: atom_id res chain seq x y z
N MET A 1 -10.72 -4.32 0.20
CA MET A 1 -9.56 -3.50 0.61
C MET A 1 -10.10 -2.20 1.19
N GLN A 2 -10.12 -2.08 2.52
CA GLN A 2 -10.60 -0.86 3.19
C GLN A 2 -9.56 0.24 2.98
N ARG A 3 -9.98 1.41 2.48
CA ARG A 3 -9.09 2.58 2.44
C ARG A 3 -8.87 3.05 3.87
N LEU A 4 -7.61 3.12 4.28
CA LEU A 4 -7.23 3.49 5.65
C LEU A 4 -7.15 5.00 5.89
N ASP A 5 -7.47 5.81 4.88
CA ASP A 5 -7.42 7.28 4.81
C ASP A 5 -6.14 7.92 5.36
N GLN A 6 -5.95 7.95 6.68
CA GLN A 6 -4.76 8.43 7.36
C GLN A 6 -4.32 7.42 8.43
N PRO A 7 -3.78 6.25 8.05
CA PRO A 7 -3.41 5.24 9.02
C PRO A 7 -2.23 5.68 9.88
N SER A 8 -2.19 5.19 11.12
CA SER A 8 -0.94 5.16 11.87
C SER A 8 0.07 4.25 11.17
N ILE A 9 1.37 4.47 11.40
CA ILE A 9 2.42 3.57 10.87
C ILE A 9 2.17 2.11 11.29
N SER A 10 1.72 1.87 12.53
CA SER A 10 1.46 0.52 13.02
C SER A 10 0.29 -0.13 12.27
N SER A 11 -0.81 0.59 12.09
CA SER A 11 -2.00 0.10 11.37
C SER A 11 -1.69 -0.15 9.89
N LEU A 12 -0.89 0.70 9.26
CA LEU A 12 -0.46 0.51 7.88
C LEU A 12 0.48 -0.71 7.76
N ALA A 13 1.37 -0.93 8.74
CA ALA A 13 2.27 -2.07 8.73
C ALA A 13 1.49 -3.39 8.80
N GLU A 14 0.53 -3.45 9.73
CA GLU A 14 -0.39 -4.58 9.88
C GLU A 14 -1.17 -4.86 8.59
N ALA A 15 -1.80 -3.82 8.01
CA ALA A 15 -2.57 -3.97 6.76
C ALA A 15 -1.71 -4.39 5.55
N MET A 16 -0.41 -4.08 5.56
CA MET A 16 0.52 -4.48 4.51
C MET A 16 1.20 -5.83 4.78
N GLY A 17 0.96 -6.47 5.94
CA GLY A 17 1.68 -7.67 6.35
C GLY A 17 3.18 -7.45 6.55
N LEU A 18 3.58 -6.23 6.89
CA LEU A 18 4.98 -5.82 7.09
C LEU A 18 5.28 -5.61 8.57
N ASP A 19 6.52 -5.84 8.98
CA ASP A 19 6.97 -5.36 10.28
C ASP A 19 7.09 -3.82 10.28
N ARG A 20 6.87 -3.22 11.46
CA ARG A 20 6.89 -1.76 11.64
C ARG A 20 8.21 -1.12 11.21
N SER A 21 9.34 -1.82 11.35
CA SER A 21 10.66 -1.27 11.02
C SER A 21 10.89 -1.20 9.51
N THR A 22 10.44 -2.22 8.76
CA THR A 22 10.43 -2.24 7.30
C THR A 22 9.54 -1.15 6.75
N LEU A 23 8.30 -1.04 7.22
CA LEU A 23 7.42 0.04 6.77
C LEU A 23 8.00 1.42 7.10
N GLY A 24 8.54 1.60 8.31
CA GLY A 24 9.16 2.86 8.71
C GLY A 24 10.32 3.28 7.81
N ARG A 25 11.12 2.33 7.30
CA ARG A 25 12.18 2.61 6.32
C ARG A 25 11.61 3.02 4.97
N ASN A 26 10.58 2.33 4.47
CA ASN A 26 9.91 2.68 3.21
C ASN A 26 9.29 4.07 3.28
N LEU A 27 8.60 4.40 4.39
CA LEU A 27 7.97 5.71 4.58
C LEU A 27 9.00 6.85 4.61
N ARG A 28 10.20 6.66 5.17
CA ARG A 28 11.24 7.70 5.12
C ARG A 28 11.73 7.98 3.70
N VAL A 29 11.81 6.96 2.84
CA VAL A 29 12.17 7.15 1.43
C VAL A 29 11.09 7.96 0.73
N LEU A 30 9.83 7.55 0.89
CA LEU A 30 8.69 8.26 0.29
C LEU A 30 8.52 9.70 0.84
N GLU A 31 8.83 9.93 2.11
CA GLU A 31 8.83 11.26 2.74
C GLU A 31 9.98 12.12 2.16
N GLY A 32 11.17 11.54 1.99
CA GLY A 32 12.31 12.20 1.35
C GLY A 32 12.08 12.55 -0.12
N GLU A 33 11.24 11.80 -0.83
CA GLU A 33 10.78 12.11 -2.18
C GLU A 33 9.57 13.06 -2.22
N GLY A 34 9.05 13.47 -1.05
CA GLY A 34 7.90 14.37 -0.95
C GLY A 34 6.57 13.75 -1.38
N LEU A 35 6.47 12.41 -1.42
CA LEU A 35 5.26 11.68 -1.82
C LEU A 35 4.31 11.40 -0.64
N VAL A 36 4.86 11.31 0.57
CA VAL A 36 4.08 11.19 1.81
C VAL A 36 4.56 12.21 2.83
N GLN A 37 3.68 12.56 3.75
CA GLN A 37 4.00 13.33 4.94
C GLN A 37 3.54 12.56 6.17
N LEU A 38 4.33 12.63 7.24
CA LEU A 38 4.03 12.02 8.52
C LEU A 38 3.61 13.10 9.51
N VAL A 39 2.30 13.23 9.74
CA VAL A 39 1.71 14.25 10.63
C VAL A 39 1.56 13.72 12.05
N GLU A 40 1.57 14.62 13.03
CA GLU A 40 1.28 14.25 14.42
C GLU A 40 -0.19 13.84 14.55
N GLY A 41 -0.45 12.67 15.13
CA GLY A 41 -1.77 12.29 15.60
C GLY A 41 -1.98 12.71 17.05
N ASP A 42 -3.10 12.29 17.65
CA ASP A 42 -3.48 12.65 19.03
C ASP A 42 -2.46 12.21 20.11
N ASP A 43 -1.57 11.26 19.78
CA ASP A 43 -0.42 10.85 20.59
C ASP A 43 0.86 11.06 19.77
N LEU A 44 1.90 11.66 20.39
CA LEU A 44 3.24 11.86 19.82
C LEU A 44 3.87 10.54 19.29
N ARG A 45 3.38 9.39 19.74
CA ARG A 45 3.81 8.06 19.26
C ARG A 45 3.04 7.56 18.04
N ASN A 46 1.91 8.17 17.70
CA ASN A 46 1.04 7.86 16.58
C ASN A 46 1.18 8.93 15.49
N ARG A 47 2.27 8.86 14.71
CA ARG A 47 2.34 9.61 13.45
C ARG A 47 1.39 8.99 12.44
N LEU A 48 0.57 9.82 11.81
CA LEU A 48 -0.34 9.42 10.73
C LEU A 48 0.36 9.59 9.39
N VAL A 49 0.13 8.64 8.49
CA VAL A 49 0.68 8.65 7.14
C VAL A 49 -0.33 9.28 6.20
N VAL A 50 0.08 10.35 5.50
CA VAL A 50 -0.80 11.08 4.57
C VAL A 50 -0.08 11.23 3.24
N LEU A 51 -0.78 11.00 2.13
CA LEU A 51 -0.27 11.35 0.79
C LEU A 51 -0.21 12.87 0.64
N THR A 52 0.90 13.37 0.12
CA THR A 52 0.99 14.76 -0.34
C THR A 52 0.22 14.92 -1.66
N GLU A 53 0.01 16.15 -2.11
CA GLU A 53 -0.54 16.42 -3.45
C GLU A 53 0.30 15.76 -4.55
N THR A 54 1.63 15.96 -4.52
CA THR A 54 2.58 15.29 -5.41
C THR A 54 2.48 13.76 -5.33
N GLY A 55 2.28 13.22 -4.12
CA GLY A 55 2.07 11.80 -3.90
C GLY A 55 0.80 11.27 -4.56
N GLN A 56 -0.31 12.02 -4.46
CA GLN A 56 -1.58 11.67 -5.11
C GLN A 56 -1.46 11.71 -6.63
N GLU A 57 -0.82 12.74 -7.19
CA GLU A 57 -0.56 12.84 -8.63
C GLU A 57 0.32 11.69 -9.13
N ARG A 58 1.39 11.37 -8.38
CA ARG A 58 2.29 10.29 -8.72
C ARG A 58 1.59 8.93 -8.67
N LEU A 59 0.74 8.71 -7.67
CA LEU A 59 -0.08 7.50 -7.56
C LEU A 59 -1.05 7.40 -8.74
N ALA A 60 -1.74 8.49 -9.08
CA ALA A 60 -2.67 8.53 -10.21
C ALA A 60 -1.95 8.24 -11.55
N ALA A 61 -0.74 8.76 -11.74
CA ALA A 61 0.07 8.50 -12.92
C ALA A 61 0.60 7.06 -12.97
N ALA A 62 0.86 6.43 -11.82
CA ALA A 62 1.37 5.06 -11.73
C ALA A 62 0.27 3.99 -11.87
N LEU A 63 -0.98 4.32 -11.48
CA LEU A 63 -2.08 3.37 -11.42
C LEU A 63 -2.36 2.64 -12.76
N PRO A 64 -2.39 3.31 -13.92
CA PRO A 64 -2.63 2.62 -15.20
C PRO A 64 -1.54 1.60 -15.55
N ALA A 65 -0.27 1.91 -15.24
CA ALA A 65 0.84 1.00 -15.48
C ALA A 65 0.77 -0.23 -14.57
N TRP A 66 0.36 -0.03 -13.32
CA TRP A 66 0.10 -1.12 -12.37
C TRP A 66 -1.05 -2.02 -12.84
N GLU A 67 -2.17 -1.44 -13.24
CA GLU A 67 -3.32 -2.19 -13.78
C GLU A 67 -2.93 -3.00 -15.01
N ALA A 68 -2.15 -2.43 -15.92
CA ALA A 68 -1.64 -3.14 -17.08
C ALA A 68 -0.69 -4.30 -16.71
N ALA A 69 0.14 -4.14 -15.68
CA ALA A 69 1.00 -5.20 -15.18
C ALA A 69 0.19 -6.34 -14.55
N GLN A 70 -0.83 -6.00 -13.76
CA GLN A 70 -1.76 -6.96 -13.18
C GLN A 70 -2.54 -7.70 -14.26
N GLN A 71 -3.03 -7.00 -15.29
CA GLN A 71 -3.75 -7.63 -16.38
C GLN A 71 -2.87 -8.64 -17.14
N LYS A 72 -1.61 -8.28 -17.42
CA LYS A 72 -0.65 -9.22 -18.04
C LYS A 72 -0.42 -10.48 -17.20
N LEU A 73 -0.42 -10.36 -15.87
CA LEU A 73 -0.32 -11.51 -14.98
C LEU A 73 -1.57 -12.40 -15.09
N ILE A 74 -2.75 -11.78 -15.06
CA ILE A 74 -4.05 -12.46 -15.17
C ILE A 74 -4.17 -13.18 -16.52
N ASP A 75 -3.80 -12.53 -17.63
CA ASP A 75 -3.86 -13.09 -18.97
C ASP A 75 -2.96 -14.33 -19.11
N LYS A 76 -1.78 -14.32 -18.46
CA LYS A 76 -0.86 -15.45 -18.44
C LYS A 76 -1.34 -16.60 -17.56
N LEU A 77 -1.94 -16.28 -16.42
CA LEU A 77 -2.41 -17.28 -15.46
C LEU A 77 -3.70 -17.96 -15.93
N GLY A 78 -4.58 -17.19 -16.58
CA GLY A 78 -5.93 -17.60 -16.93
C GLY A 78 -6.91 -17.43 -15.77
N ALA A 79 -8.19 -17.20 -16.08
CA ALA A 79 -9.22 -16.89 -15.09
C ALA A 79 -9.41 -18.01 -14.04
N GLU A 80 -9.42 -19.27 -14.48
CA GLU A 80 -9.62 -20.43 -13.60
C GLU A 80 -8.50 -20.57 -12.56
N LYS A 81 -7.23 -20.56 -13.00
CA LYS A 81 -6.09 -20.66 -12.07
C LYS A 81 -5.97 -19.45 -11.15
N ARG A 82 -6.38 -18.27 -11.63
CA ARG A 82 -6.47 -17.06 -10.78
C ARG A 82 -7.50 -17.26 -9.67
N GLU A 83 -8.67 -17.77 -9.98
CA GLU A 83 -9.72 -18.04 -8.99
C GLU A 83 -9.26 -19.07 -7.96
N THR A 84 -8.63 -20.16 -8.41
CA THR A 84 -8.01 -21.15 -7.50
C THR A 84 -6.93 -20.51 -6.61
N LEU A 85 -6.05 -19.69 -7.17
CA LEU A 85 -5.00 -19.02 -6.40
C LEU A 85 -5.59 -18.10 -5.33
N LEU A 86 -6.61 -17.32 -5.66
CA LEU A 86 -7.25 -16.42 -4.70
C LEU A 86 -7.93 -17.20 -3.57
N ALA A 87 -8.64 -18.29 -3.89
CA ALA A 87 -9.24 -19.15 -2.87
C ALA A 87 -8.20 -19.74 -1.91
N LEU A 88 -7.08 -20.22 -2.44
CA LEU A 88 -5.99 -20.77 -1.62
C LEU A 88 -5.30 -19.69 -0.76
N LEU A 89 -5.19 -18.46 -1.24
CA LEU A 89 -4.63 -17.35 -0.47
C LEU A 89 -5.55 -16.91 0.68
N ASP A 90 -6.87 -16.91 0.45
CA ASP A 90 -7.86 -16.59 1.49
C ASP A 90 -7.89 -17.64 2.61
N GLU A 91 -7.56 -18.91 2.32
CA GLU A 91 -7.41 -19.95 3.34
C GLU A 91 -6.18 -19.76 4.26
N LEU A 92 -5.20 -18.96 3.83
CA LEU A 92 -3.94 -18.71 4.54
C LEU A 92 -3.91 -17.38 5.30
N ALA A 93 -4.88 -16.50 5.07
CA ALA A 93 -4.99 -15.16 5.66
C ALA A 93 -5.70 -15.20 7.02
#